data_AF-A0A8S1N8W5-F1
#
_entry.id   AF-A0A8S1N8W5-F1
#
_cell.length_a   1.000
_cell.length_b   1.000
_cell.length_c   1.000
_cell.angle_alpha   90.00
_cell.angle_beta   90.00
_cell.angle_gamma   90.00
#
_symmetry.space_group_name_H-M   'P 1'
#
loop_
_entity.id
_entity.type
_entity.pdbx_description
1 polymer ?
#
loop_
_entity_poly.entity_id
_entity_poly.type
_entity_poly.pdbx_seq_one_letter_code
_entity_poly.pdbx_strand_id
1 'polypeptide(L)'
;MGAQQSVAEGIIKSKNFTILGYKENDIYGSFKIIESQGRSYAMVQKTCQNHESYINLCKILKETQQLNRIQSLVKLVEVDMQEESNLCSTFYKVSALYEYYDITLREITKQASVNCLYVLKSLSEGLKELYSENFVHGNLTPDFILIDKQKGEVKLNNCTQLTGYNHYKRILASDGQWYLSPEQVTALEKKDLRPQYNDEKSEVYQLGLIALELWGNGNIQSFYNKQTYTLNKNIINEAVDEFGVKNGYVLKNVIKLMLQEDPNSRPTMGELSTSFSQLYDIQIKIKEEEPKALQNTQPVTQQQVVTLCELNQEEVHQDLVQIHKESFQYQDLNNSNENFKQQFEESPKKVEKQNCEIHPQSVKSSVSQSIKEYYVTGSIAAQFGQLNLLENNAEHQSIGTAQFENHNSLDQDVLKEKSQNLQTNSNKSNESTLKKKSVKVNNNTSNKKSISIKRPKHESIETKLPKQAVVINKRR
;
A
#
# COMPACT_ATOMS: atom_id res chain seq x y z
N MET A 1 -17.89 31.93 -21.59
CA MET A 1 -17.01 30.88 -22.13
C MET A 1 -15.59 31.40 -22.11
N GLY A 2 -14.63 30.65 -21.54
CA GLY A 2 -13.19 31.01 -21.54
C GLY A 2 -12.56 31.24 -20.17
N ALA A 3 -12.48 30.20 -19.33
CA ALA A 3 -11.71 30.23 -18.08
C ALA A 3 -11.07 28.87 -17.72
N GLN A 4 -10.71 28.04 -18.71
CA GLN A 4 -10.35 26.63 -18.47
C GLN A 4 -8.92 26.19 -18.82
N GLN A 5 -7.97 27.08 -19.16
CA GLN A 5 -6.67 26.60 -19.71
C GLN A 5 -5.36 27.13 -19.11
N SER A 6 -5.34 27.94 -18.04
CA SER A 6 -4.10 28.66 -17.68
C SER A 6 -3.13 27.97 -16.70
N VAL A 7 -3.42 26.82 -16.11
CA VAL A 7 -2.82 26.48 -14.80
C VAL A 7 -1.79 25.33 -14.84
N ALA A 8 -1.83 24.47 -15.85
CA ALA A 8 -0.87 23.36 -15.96
C ALA A 8 0.34 23.71 -16.85
N GLU A 9 0.42 24.95 -17.35
CA GLU A 9 1.35 25.30 -18.42
C GLU A 9 2.84 25.27 -18.00
N GLY A 10 3.18 25.52 -16.73
CA GLY A 10 4.59 25.57 -16.28
C GLY A 10 5.34 24.23 -16.47
N ILE A 11 4.86 23.16 -15.84
CA ILE A 11 5.41 21.81 -16.02
C ILE A 11 5.27 21.37 -17.47
N ILE A 12 4.08 21.55 -18.06
CA ILE A 12 3.77 21.00 -19.38
C ILE A 12 4.62 21.64 -20.48
N LYS A 13 4.80 22.96 -20.47
CA LYS A 13 5.57 23.68 -21.50
C LYS A 13 7.07 23.45 -21.38
N SER A 14 7.60 23.20 -20.19
CA SER A 14 9.05 23.05 -20.00
C SER A 14 9.60 21.69 -20.47
N LYS A 15 8.76 20.65 -20.56
CA LYS A 15 9.22 19.26 -20.75
C LYS A 15 8.46 18.46 -21.82
N ASN A 16 7.71 19.15 -22.69
CA ASN A 16 6.94 18.53 -23.78
C ASN A 16 5.99 17.42 -23.29
N PHE A 17 5.27 17.65 -22.20
CA PHE A 17 4.26 16.70 -21.74
C PHE A 17 2.99 16.79 -22.60
N THR A 18 2.39 15.65 -22.89
CA THR A 18 1.08 15.56 -23.56
C THR A 18 0.03 15.16 -22.54
N ILE A 19 -1.07 15.90 -22.41
CA ILE A 19 -2.19 15.50 -21.56
C ILE A 19 -2.99 14.41 -22.28
N LEU A 20 -3.03 13.21 -21.72
CA LEU A 20 -3.81 12.09 -22.27
C LEU A 20 -5.27 12.14 -21.83
N GLY A 21 -5.54 12.65 -20.63
CA GLY A 21 -6.91 12.76 -20.13
C GLY A 21 -7.01 13.08 -18.64
N TYR A 22 -8.22 13.03 -18.13
CA TYR A 22 -8.57 13.24 -16.73
C TYR A 22 -9.12 11.93 -16.16
N LYS A 23 -8.70 11.57 -14.95
CA LYS A 23 -9.20 10.40 -14.22
C LYS A 23 -9.50 10.77 -12.77
N GLU A 24 -10.28 9.92 -12.12
CA GLU A 24 -10.55 9.99 -10.70
C GLU A 24 -10.44 8.59 -10.10
N ASN A 25 -9.74 8.46 -8.97
CA ASN A 25 -9.71 7.23 -8.18
C ASN A 25 -9.44 7.51 -6.69
N ASP A 26 -9.55 6.48 -5.85
CA ASP A 26 -9.36 6.61 -4.40
C ASP A 26 -7.94 6.96 -3.98
N ILE A 27 -6.97 6.75 -4.88
CA ILE A 27 -5.54 6.95 -4.62
C ILE A 27 -5.18 8.43 -4.77
N TYR A 28 -5.47 9.00 -5.95
CA TYR A 28 -5.05 10.33 -6.34
C TYR A 28 -6.17 11.38 -6.21
N GLY A 29 -7.41 10.96 -5.95
CA GLY A 29 -8.58 11.81 -6.14
C GLY A 29 -8.77 12.12 -7.63
N SER A 30 -9.15 13.35 -7.98
CA SER A 30 -9.17 13.80 -9.38
C SER A 30 -7.76 14.20 -9.84
N PHE A 31 -7.28 13.63 -10.94
CA PHE A 31 -5.93 13.86 -11.47
C PHE A 31 -5.91 13.88 -13.01
N LYS A 32 -4.82 14.42 -13.57
CA LYS A 32 -4.56 14.35 -15.02
C LYS A 32 -3.55 13.27 -15.31
N ILE A 33 -3.78 12.49 -16.36
CA ILE A 33 -2.74 11.63 -16.93
C ILE A 33 -1.98 12.44 -17.95
N ILE A 34 -0.67 12.49 -17.79
CA ILE A 34 0.23 13.11 -18.75
C ILE A 34 1.27 12.10 -19.21
N GLU A 35 1.73 12.23 -20.44
CA GLU A 35 2.74 11.38 -21.05
C GLU A 35 3.97 12.19 -21.44
N SER A 36 5.15 11.62 -21.22
CA SER A 36 6.41 12.11 -21.79
C SER A 36 7.35 10.94 -22.02
N GLN A 37 7.98 10.91 -23.21
CA GLN A 37 8.95 9.87 -23.59
C GLN A 37 8.40 8.44 -23.44
N GLY A 38 7.11 8.23 -23.74
CA GLY A 38 6.44 6.92 -23.64
C GLY A 38 6.18 6.46 -22.21
N ARG A 39 6.33 7.34 -21.20
CA ARG A 39 5.97 7.08 -19.81
C ARG A 39 4.77 7.91 -19.40
N SER A 40 3.86 7.27 -18.69
CA SER A 40 2.67 7.93 -18.13
C SER A 40 2.93 8.40 -16.69
N TYR A 41 2.32 9.53 -16.36
CA TYR A 41 2.43 10.18 -15.06
C TYR A 41 1.06 10.67 -14.58
N ALA A 42 0.86 10.68 -13.26
CA ALA A 42 -0.33 11.21 -12.60
C ALA A 42 -0.01 12.59 -12.03
N MET A 43 -0.64 13.63 -12.57
CA MET A 43 -0.53 14.99 -12.07
C MET A 43 -1.69 15.30 -11.14
N VAL A 44 -1.40 15.42 -9.85
CA VAL A 44 -2.36 15.77 -8.81
C VAL A 44 -2.18 17.25 -8.46
N GLN A 45 -3.28 18.01 -8.45
CA GLN A 45 -3.25 19.43 -8.16
C GLN A 45 -4.05 19.73 -6.89
N LYS A 46 -3.45 20.46 -5.95
CA LYS A 46 -4.10 20.91 -4.73
C LYS A 46 -4.06 22.43 -4.62
N THR A 47 -5.19 23.03 -4.30
CA THR A 47 -5.31 24.46 -4.02
C THR A 47 -5.32 24.68 -2.51
N CYS A 48 -4.42 25.53 -2.01
CA CYS A 48 -4.33 25.92 -0.61
C CYS A 48 -5.02 27.28 -0.40
N GLN A 49 -5.80 27.39 0.67
CA GLN A 49 -6.55 28.61 1.00
C GLN A 49 -5.69 29.67 1.71
N ASN A 50 -4.59 29.27 2.33
CA ASN A 50 -3.69 30.16 3.04
C ASN A 50 -2.22 29.79 2.76
N HIS A 51 -1.35 30.80 2.92
CA HIS A 51 0.07 30.69 2.63
C HIS A 51 0.78 29.66 3.53
N GLU A 52 0.38 29.54 4.79
CA GLU A 52 0.98 28.57 5.73
C GLU A 52 0.76 27.12 5.28
N SER A 53 -0.46 26.77 4.89
CA SER A 53 -0.81 25.44 4.38
C SER A 53 -0.06 25.13 3.08
N TYR A 54 0.13 26.15 2.24
CA TYR A 54 0.92 26.04 1.01
C TYR A 54 2.39 25.74 1.31
N ILE A 55 3.04 26.52 2.18
CA ILE A 55 4.45 26.30 2.57
C ILE A 55 4.63 24.93 3.22
N ASN A 56 3.71 24.54 4.11
CA ASN A 56 3.76 23.23 4.77
C ASN A 56 3.64 22.08 3.76
N LEU A 57 2.70 22.16 2.81
CA LEU A 57 2.54 21.15 1.77
C LEU A 57 3.79 21.07 0.86
N CYS A 58 4.35 22.21 0.47
CA CYS A 58 5.57 22.27 -0.32
C CYS A 58 6.76 21.62 0.39
N LYS A 59 6.88 21.86 1.70
CA LYS A 59 7.90 21.23 2.54
C LYS A 59 7.73 19.71 2.56
N ILE A 60 6.52 19.23 2.85
CA ILE A 60 6.20 17.79 2.87
C ILE A 60 6.54 17.14 1.54
N LEU A 61 6.14 17.74 0.41
CA LEU A 61 6.41 17.18 -0.91
C LEU A 61 7.91 17.16 -1.25
N LYS A 62 8.68 18.17 -0.84
CA LYS A 62 10.14 18.17 -1.01
C LYS A 62 10.81 17.08 -0.17
N GLU A 63 10.33 16.83 1.05
CA GLU A 63 10.80 15.72 1.89
C GLU A 63 10.44 14.37 1.25
N THR A 64 9.20 14.20 0.79
CA THR A 64 8.75 13.00 0.06
C THR A 64 9.58 12.75 -1.21
N GLN A 65 9.99 13.80 -1.93
CA GLN A 65 10.81 13.66 -3.13
C GLN A 65 12.20 13.04 -2.83
N GLN A 66 12.73 13.20 -1.61
CA GLN A 66 13.99 12.56 -1.19
C GLN A 66 13.85 11.04 -1.05
N LEU A 67 12.62 10.53 -0.90
CA LEU A 67 12.33 9.10 -0.83
C LEU A 67 12.35 8.41 -2.20
N ASN A 68 12.49 9.14 -3.30
CA ASN A 68 12.56 8.57 -4.66
C ASN A 68 13.70 7.58 -4.88
N ARG A 69 14.66 7.50 -3.94
CA ARG A 69 15.72 6.48 -3.92
C ARG A 69 15.21 5.08 -3.57
N ILE A 70 14.09 4.97 -2.87
CA ILE A 70 13.47 3.69 -2.49
C ILE A 70 12.77 3.13 -3.74
N GLN A 71 13.29 2.03 -4.28
CA GLN A 71 12.86 1.49 -5.58
C GLN A 71 11.40 1.02 -5.56
N SER A 72 10.93 0.53 -4.42
CA SER A 72 9.57 0.02 -4.24
C SER A 72 8.52 1.11 -4.05
N LEU A 73 8.86 2.40 -4.13
CA LEU A 73 7.89 3.50 -4.05
C LEU A 73 7.53 4.03 -5.44
N VAL A 74 6.29 4.51 -5.57
CA VAL A 74 5.90 5.40 -6.67
C VAL A 74 6.66 6.71 -6.52
N LYS A 75 7.43 7.09 -7.54
CA LYS A 75 8.28 8.29 -7.45
C LYS A 75 7.47 9.57 -7.63
N LEU A 76 7.79 10.57 -6.82
CA LEU A 76 7.38 11.96 -7.00
C LEU A 76 8.38 12.65 -7.93
N VAL A 77 8.08 12.66 -9.22
CA VAL A 77 8.97 13.15 -10.28
C VAL A 77 9.21 14.64 -10.16
N GLU A 78 8.15 15.42 -9.95
CA GLU A 78 8.22 16.87 -9.95
C GLU A 78 7.14 17.49 -9.05
N VAL A 79 7.47 18.66 -8.50
CA VAL A 79 6.55 19.49 -7.73
C VAL A 79 6.62 20.89 -8.30
N ASP A 80 5.50 21.38 -8.81
CA ASP A 80 5.34 22.76 -9.27
C ASP A 80 4.47 23.54 -8.30
N MET A 81 4.85 24.80 -8.15
CA MET A 81 4.44 25.67 -7.07
C MET A 81 4.06 27.00 -7.70
N GLN A 82 2.77 27.31 -7.70
CA GLN A 82 2.24 28.49 -8.35
C GLN A 82 1.51 29.37 -7.33
N GLU A 83 1.82 30.67 -7.38
CA GLU A 83 1.10 31.71 -6.66
C GLU A 83 0.39 32.59 -7.69
N GLU A 84 -0.94 32.61 -7.63
CA GLU A 84 -1.77 33.43 -8.52
C GLU A 84 -2.42 34.55 -7.72
N SER A 85 -1.93 35.78 -7.90
CA SER A 85 -2.54 36.98 -7.35
C SER A 85 -3.60 37.52 -8.31
N ASN A 86 -4.86 37.49 -7.90
CA ASN A 86 -5.95 38.22 -8.53
C ASN A 86 -6.26 39.50 -7.74
N LEU A 87 -7.01 40.44 -8.33
CA LEU A 87 -7.30 41.77 -7.76
C LEU A 87 -7.74 41.76 -6.28
N CYS A 88 -8.45 40.72 -5.83
CA CYS A 88 -8.97 40.63 -4.47
C CYS A 88 -8.53 39.38 -3.68
N SER A 89 -7.74 38.47 -4.27
CA SER A 89 -7.34 37.25 -3.58
C SER A 89 -6.10 36.61 -4.20
N THR A 90 -5.28 36.00 -3.35
CA THR A 90 -4.16 35.15 -3.77
C THR A 90 -4.56 33.68 -3.62
N PHE A 91 -4.37 32.90 -4.68
CA PHE A 91 -4.53 31.44 -4.66
C PHE A 91 -3.18 30.77 -4.76
N TYR A 92 -2.96 29.77 -3.91
CA TYR A 92 -1.74 28.97 -3.92
C TYR A 92 -2.06 27.60 -4.49
N LYS A 93 -1.38 27.21 -5.55
CA LYS A 93 -1.58 25.91 -6.21
C LYS A 93 -0.28 25.12 -6.16
N VAL A 94 -0.43 23.85 -5.81
CA VAL A 94 0.67 22.87 -5.81
C VAL A 94 0.28 21.75 -6.74
N SER A 95 1.12 21.50 -7.74
CA SER A 95 0.97 20.40 -8.69
C SER A 95 2.09 19.39 -8.42
N ALA A 96 1.72 18.16 -8.11
CA ALA A 96 2.65 17.07 -7.84
C ALA A 96 2.53 16.01 -8.95
N LEU A 97 3.64 15.65 -9.56
CA LEU A 97 3.72 14.70 -10.66
C LEU A 97 4.30 13.37 -10.20
N TYR A 98 3.50 12.32 -10.25
CA TYR A 98 3.89 10.96 -9.83
C TYR A 98 4.06 10.04 -11.04
N GLU A 99 4.92 9.02 -10.92
CA GLU A 99 4.85 7.87 -11.83
C GLU A 99 3.44 7.26 -11.81
N TYR A 100 2.89 6.92 -12.97
CA TYR A 100 1.55 6.34 -13.06
C TYR A 100 1.60 4.86 -13.42
N TYR A 101 0.88 4.08 -12.63
CA TYR A 101 0.61 2.66 -12.87
C TYR A 101 -0.90 2.48 -12.86
N ASP A 102 -1.42 1.75 -13.84
CA ASP A 102 -2.86 1.63 -14.10
C ASP A 102 -3.52 0.45 -13.39
N ILE A 103 -2.73 -0.46 -12.82
CA ILE A 103 -3.21 -1.65 -12.11
C ILE A 103 -2.79 -1.61 -10.64
N THR A 104 -3.78 -1.77 -9.79
CA THR A 104 -3.62 -2.02 -8.35
C THR A 104 -3.41 -3.51 -8.06
N LEU A 105 -2.87 -3.82 -6.88
CA LEU A 105 -2.72 -5.19 -6.41
C LEU A 105 -4.08 -5.90 -6.34
N ARG A 106 -5.12 -5.19 -5.90
CA ARG A 106 -6.50 -5.72 -5.84
C ARG A 106 -7.03 -6.13 -7.22
N GLU A 107 -6.75 -5.34 -8.25
CA GLU A 107 -7.22 -5.61 -9.60
C GLU A 107 -6.48 -6.79 -10.22
N ILE A 108 -5.15 -6.85 -10.09
CA ILE A 108 -4.37 -7.93 -10.70
C ILE A 108 -4.71 -9.29 -10.08
N THR A 109 -4.96 -9.37 -8.77
CA THR A 109 -5.29 -10.65 -8.12
C THR A 109 -6.64 -11.21 -8.52
N LYS A 110 -7.52 -10.39 -9.11
CA LYS A 110 -8.77 -10.84 -9.73
C LYS A 110 -8.55 -11.41 -11.13
N GLN A 111 -7.49 -10.99 -11.81
CA GLN A 111 -7.22 -11.31 -13.21
C GLN A 111 -6.17 -12.42 -13.38
N ALA A 112 -5.23 -12.53 -12.43
CA ALA A 112 -4.10 -13.44 -12.52
C ALA A 112 -3.67 -13.97 -11.14
N SER A 113 -3.02 -15.14 -11.15
CA SER A 113 -2.33 -15.66 -9.97
C SER A 113 -1.05 -14.86 -9.73
N VAL A 114 -0.99 -14.16 -8.61
CA VAL A 114 0.19 -13.39 -8.18
C VAL A 114 0.89 -14.15 -7.06
N ASN A 115 2.22 -14.26 -7.13
CA ASN A 115 3.00 -14.91 -6.08
C ASN A 115 2.93 -14.09 -4.77
N CYS A 116 2.16 -14.60 -3.80
CA CYS A 116 2.00 -14.03 -2.47
C CYS A 116 3.34 -13.67 -1.81
N LEU A 117 4.28 -14.62 -1.80
CA LEU A 117 5.55 -14.46 -1.13
C LEU A 117 6.40 -13.35 -1.76
N TYR A 118 6.41 -13.24 -3.08
CA TYR A 118 7.11 -12.17 -3.80
C TYR A 118 6.54 -10.80 -3.44
N VAL A 119 5.20 -10.67 -3.39
CA VAL A 119 4.54 -9.41 -3.03
C VAL A 119 4.84 -9.03 -1.58
N LEU A 120 4.67 -9.96 -0.64
CA LEU A 120 4.96 -9.72 0.78
C LEU A 120 6.43 -9.35 1.02
N LYS A 121 7.35 -10.04 0.36
CA LYS A 121 8.79 -9.68 0.36
C LYS A 121 8.98 -8.23 -0.10
N SER A 122 8.50 -7.91 -1.29
CA SER A 122 8.68 -6.58 -1.90
C SER A 122 8.08 -5.45 -1.05
N LEU A 123 6.89 -5.68 -0.48
CA LEU A 123 6.25 -4.72 0.42
C LEU A 123 7.03 -4.53 1.71
N SER A 124 7.46 -5.62 2.35
CA SER A 124 8.22 -5.55 3.60
C SER A 124 9.59 -4.88 3.44
N GLU A 125 10.27 -5.10 2.31
CA GLU A 125 11.52 -4.40 1.96
C GLU A 125 11.29 -2.89 1.81
N GLY A 126 10.26 -2.51 1.06
CA GLY A 126 9.92 -1.10 0.86
C GLY A 126 9.50 -0.38 2.14
N LEU A 127 8.69 -1.03 2.97
CA LEU A 127 8.28 -0.49 4.26
C LEU A 127 9.46 -0.38 5.23
N LYS A 128 10.34 -1.39 5.27
CA LYS A 128 11.58 -1.34 6.08
C LYS A 128 12.44 -0.14 5.69
N GLU A 129 12.62 0.10 4.39
CA GLU A 129 13.37 1.27 3.91
C GLU A 129 12.70 2.59 4.32
N LEU A 130 11.38 2.70 4.19
CA LEU A 130 10.62 3.87 4.68
C LEU A 130 10.85 4.11 6.18
N TYR A 131 10.78 3.08 7.01
CA TYR A 131 11.03 3.20 8.45
C TYR A 131 12.46 3.61 8.77
N SER A 132 13.45 3.18 7.99
CA SER A 132 14.84 3.62 8.15
C SER A 132 15.02 5.13 7.90
N GLU A 133 14.11 5.72 7.12
CA GLU A 133 14.02 7.15 6.84
C GLU A 133 13.07 7.91 7.80
N ASN A 134 12.62 7.26 8.88
CA ASN A 134 11.59 7.76 9.81
C ASN A 134 10.29 8.16 9.11
N PHE A 135 9.92 7.41 8.07
CA PHE A 135 8.72 7.67 7.29
C PHE A 135 7.71 6.53 7.45
N VAL A 136 6.44 6.89 7.68
CA VAL A 136 5.31 5.96 7.78
C VAL A 136 4.50 6.05 6.49
N HIS A 137 4.16 4.93 5.87
CA HIS A 137 3.33 4.94 4.67
C HIS A 137 1.90 5.41 4.98
N GLY A 138 1.32 4.91 6.08
CA GLY A 138 0.12 5.43 6.73
C GLY A 138 -1.19 5.04 6.04
N ASN A 139 -1.16 4.43 4.86
CA ASN A 139 -2.37 3.99 4.17
C ASN A 139 -2.18 2.69 3.41
N LEU A 140 -1.69 1.67 4.10
CA LEU A 140 -1.39 0.37 3.51
C LEU A 140 -2.68 -0.43 3.27
N THR A 141 -3.21 -0.36 2.04
CA THR A 141 -4.31 -1.20 1.54
C THR A 141 -3.96 -1.73 0.14
N PRO A 142 -4.65 -2.77 -0.36
CA PRO A 142 -4.41 -3.31 -1.70
C PRO A 142 -4.54 -2.28 -2.83
N ASP A 143 -5.38 -1.26 -2.65
CA ASP A 143 -5.61 -0.21 -3.63
C ASP A 143 -4.43 0.77 -3.72
N PHE A 144 -3.64 0.90 -2.66
CA PHE A 144 -2.44 1.74 -2.61
C PHE A 144 -1.16 0.98 -2.96
N ILE A 145 -1.28 -0.28 -3.38
CA ILE A 145 -0.20 -1.09 -3.91
C ILE A 145 -0.41 -1.21 -5.42
N LEU A 146 0.53 -0.72 -6.20
CA LEU A 146 0.49 -0.69 -7.65
C LEU A 146 1.44 -1.72 -8.24
N ILE A 147 1.15 -2.18 -9.45
CA ILE A 147 1.98 -3.13 -10.19
C ILE A 147 2.53 -2.46 -11.46
N ASP A 148 3.84 -2.46 -11.61
CA ASP A 148 4.49 -2.15 -12.88
C ASP A 148 4.36 -3.36 -13.80
N LYS A 149 3.36 -3.38 -14.68
CA LYS A 149 3.12 -4.51 -15.61
C LYS A 149 4.31 -4.84 -16.48
N GLN A 150 5.10 -3.84 -16.87
CA GLN A 150 6.22 -4.04 -17.79
C GLN A 150 7.38 -4.77 -17.09
N LYS A 151 7.55 -4.53 -15.79
CA LYS A 151 8.66 -5.10 -15.01
C LYS A 151 8.24 -6.20 -14.03
N GLY A 152 6.95 -6.35 -13.76
CA GLY A 152 6.45 -7.17 -12.66
C GLY A 152 6.85 -6.65 -11.28
N GLU A 153 7.18 -5.36 -11.14
CA GLU A 153 7.59 -4.76 -9.86
C GLU A 153 6.38 -4.32 -9.03
N VAL A 154 6.46 -4.48 -7.71
CA VAL A 154 5.47 -3.97 -6.76
C VAL A 154 5.87 -2.56 -6.32
N LYS A 155 4.92 -1.61 -6.37
CA LYS A 155 5.12 -0.20 -6.02
C LYS A 155 4.13 0.24 -4.95
N LEU A 156 4.63 0.81 -3.86
CA LEU A 156 3.85 1.44 -2.80
C LEU A 156 3.54 2.88 -3.17
N ASN A 157 2.26 3.25 -3.12
CA ASN A 157 1.83 4.61 -3.38
C ASN A 157 1.67 5.42 -2.09
N ASN A 158 2.56 6.39 -1.89
CA ASN A 158 2.59 7.27 -0.72
C ASN A 158 2.03 8.68 -1.02
N CYS A 159 1.04 8.79 -1.92
CA CYS A 159 0.39 10.06 -2.23
C CYS A 159 -0.45 10.62 -1.07
N THR A 160 -0.65 9.86 0.01
CA THR A 160 -1.42 10.25 1.21
C THR A 160 -0.91 11.51 1.89
N GLN A 161 0.36 11.85 1.67
CA GLN A 161 0.96 13.11 2.10
C GLN A 161 0.28 14.35 1.51
N LEU A 162 -0.31 14.23 0.31
CA LEU A 162 -1.08 15.32 -0.29
C LEU A 162 -2.37 15.59 0.47
N THR A 163 -3.01 14.55 1.01
CA THR A 163 -4.29 14.71 1.72
C THR A 163 -4.06 15.01 3.19
N GLY A 164 -2.99 14.48 3.79
CA GLY A 164 -2.73 14.52 5.24
C GLY A 164 -3.60 13.53 6.04
N TYR A 165 -4.33 12.66 5.34
CA TYR A 165 -5.19 11.63 5.91
C TYR A 165 -4.53 10.26 5.78
N ASN A 166 -4.12 9.70 6.91
CA ASN A 166 -3.77 8.29 7.00
C ASN A 166 -5.06 7.42 6.96
N HIS A 167 -4.93 6.10 6.81
CA HIS A 167 -6.06 5.19 6.70
C HIS A 167 -7.04 5.34 7.85
N TYR A 168 -6.53 5.37 9.08
CA TYR A 168 -7.35 5.55 10.27
C TYR A 168 -8.23 6.80 10.20
N LYS A 169 -7.68 7.96 9.81
CA LYS A 169 -8.45 9.20 9.67
C LYS A 169 -9.46 9.12 8.52
N ARG A 170 -9.16 8.38 7.44
CA ARG A 170 -10.13 8.15 6.35
C ARG A 170 -11.32 7.34 6.86
N ILE A 171 -11.09 6.29 7.63
CA ILE A 171 -12.15 5.48 8.25
C ILE A 171 -12.94 6.28 9.31
N LEU A 172 -12.28 7.15 10.07
CA LEU A 172 -12.97 8.01 11.03
C LEU A 172 -13.89 9.03 10.34
N ALA A 173 -13.54 9.48 9.14
CA ALA A 173 -14.31 10.47 8.36
C ALA A 173 -15.35 9.85 7.41
N SER A 174 -15.21 8.56 7.05
CA SER A 174 -16.01 7.92 6.00
C SER A 174 -16.15 6.41 6.21
N ASP A 175 -17.18 5.81 5.63
CA ASP A 175 -17.45 4.36 5.72
C ASP A 175 -16.61 3.54 4.71
N GLY A 176 -15.29 3.61 4.82
CA GLY A 176 -14.35 2.85 3.99
C GLY A 176 -14.19 1.37 4.40
N GLN A 177 -13.37 0.64 3.65
CA GLN A 177 -12.94 -0.72 4.02
C GLN A 177 -11.93 -0.68 5.16
N TRP A 178 -12.18 -1.44 6.22
CA TRP A 178 -11.32 -1.44 7.41
C TRP A 178 -10.10 -2.32 7.17
N TYR A 179 -8.93 -1.72 7.37
CA TYR A 179 -7.62 -2.39 7.50
C TYR A 179 -6.99 -1.82 8.78
N LEU A 180 -7.69 -2.01 9.89
CA LEU A 180 -7.30 -1.44 11.17
C LEU A 180 -6.71 -2.52 12.07
N SER A 181 -5.62 -2.17 12.75
CA SER A 181 -5.08 -2.97 13.85
C SER A 181 -6.00 -2.92 15.08
N PRO A 182 -5.92 -3.88 16.01
CA PRO A 182 -6.72 -3.90 17.24
C PRO A 182 -6.70 -2.57 18.00
N GLU A 183 -5.51 -1.99 18.16
CA GLU A 183 -5.32 -0.70 18.83
C GLU A 183 -5.97 0.47 18.09
N GLN A 184 -5.99 0.44 16.75
CA GLN A 184 -6.72 1.40 15.93
C GLN A 184 -8.24 1.22 16.05
N VAL A 185 -8.74 -0.02 16.15
CA VAL A 185 -10.17 -0.28 16.35
C VAL A 185 -10.63 0.26 17.72
N THR A 186 -9.86 0.02 18.78
CA THR A 186 -10.15 0.59 20.12
C THR A 186 -10.09 2.11 20.13
N ALA A 187 -9.18 2.71 19.35
CA ALA A 187 -9.14 4.17 19.18
C ALA A 187 -10.38 4.70 18.44
N LEU A 188 -10.83 3.98 17.42
CA LEU A 188 -12.00 4.33 16.61
C LEU A 188 -13.28 4.32 17.46
N GLU A 189 -13.44 3.35 18.35
CA GLU A 189 -14.54 3.28 19.33
C GLU A 189 -14.64 4.58 20.16
N LYS A 190 -13.48 5.08 20.60
CA LYS A 190 -13.36 6.31 21.40
C LYS A 190 -13.44 7.58 20.55
N LYS A 191 -13.50 7.45 19.22
CA LYS A 191 -13.43 8.56 18.25
C LYS A 191 -12.21 9.44 18.48
N ASP A 192 -11.08 8.84 18.83
CA ASP A 192 -9.85 9.58 19.05
C ASP A 192 -9.35 10.13 17.70
N LEU A 193 -9.17 11.45 17.60
CA LEU A 193 -8.66 12.11 16.40
C LEU A 193 -7.15 11.91 16.22
N ARG A 194 -6.43 11.62 17.31
CA ARG A 194 -4.95 11.51 17.34
C ARG A 194 -4.49 10.35 18.23
N PRO A 195 -4.92 9.13 17.92
CA PRO A 195 -4.53 7.96 18.69
C PRO A 195 -3.02 7.79 18.70
N GLN A 196 -2.51 7.31 19.83
CA GLN A 196 -1.11 6.98 20.02
C GLN A 196 -0.94 5.46 19.92
N TYR A 197 -0.28 5.01 18.86
CA TYR A 197 0.10 3.62 18.66
C TYR A 197 1.44 3.55 17.93
N ASN A 198 2.00 2.34 17.85
CA ASN A 198 3.19 2.10 17.05
C ASN A 198 2.78 1.90 15.59
N ASP A 199 3.12 2.87 14.74
CA ASP A 199 2.79 2.86 13.30
C ASP A 199 3.35 1.62 12.58
N GLU A 200 4.61 1.24 12.86
CA GLU A 200 5.25 0.05 12.27
C GLU A 200 4.46 -1.22 12.60
N LYS A 201 4.09 -1.40 13.87
CA LYS A 201 3.35 -2.58 14.31
C LYS A 201 1.92 -2.61 13.77
N SER A 202 1.30 -1.45 13.55
CA SER A 202 0.01 -1.35 12.88
C SER A 202 0.12 -1.71 11.39
N GLU A 203 1.15 -1.26 10.68
CA GLU A 203 1.36 -1.62 9.26
C GLU A 203 1.73 -3.09 9.09
N VAL A 204 2.45 -3.70 10.03
CA VAL A 204 2.65 -5.16 10.08
C VAL A 204 1.32 -5.91 10.13
N TYR A 205 0.38 -5.46 10.98
CA TYR A 205 -0.94 -6.06 11.06
C TYR A 205 -1.72 -5.88 9.74
N GLN A 206 -1.67 -4.67 9.16
CA GLN A 206 -2.31 -4.37 7.88
C GLN A 206 -1.78 -5.25 6.74
N LEU A 207 -0.47 -5.49 6.68
CA LEU A 207 0.14 -6.39 5.70
C LEU A 207 -0.38 -7.83 5.86
N GLY A 208 -0.63 -8.27 7.09
CA GLY A 208 -1.24 -9.57 7.38
C GLY A 208 -2.68 -9.67 6.88
N LEU A 209 -3.47 -8.59 7.05
CA LEU A 209 -4.84 -8.52 6.52
C LEU A 209 -4.86 -8.56 4.98
N ILE A 210 -3.96 -7.83 4.32
CA ILE A 210 -3.80 -7.87 2.86
C ILE A 210 -3.49 -9.30 2.40
N ALA A 211 -2.63 -10.01 3.13
CA ALA A 211 -2.31 -11.40 2.81
C ALA A 211 -3.55 -12.32 2.86
N LEU A 212 -4.35 -12.20 3.94
CA LEU A 212 -5.57 -12.99 4.10
C LEU A 212 -6.65 -12.66 3.08
N GLU A 213 -6.79 -11.39 2.71
CA GLU A 213 -7.77 -10.98 1.71
C GLU A 213 -7.45 -11.57 0.35
N LEU A 214 -6.23 -11.37 -0.13
CA LEU A 214 -5.88 -11.62 -1.52
C LEU A 214 -5.55 -13.09 -1.79
N TRP A 215 -5.01 -13.82 -0.79
CA TRP A 215 -4.61 -15.23 -0.96
C TRP A 215 -5.29 -16.18 0.02
N GLY A 216 -5.94 -15.66 1.06
CA GLY A 216 -6.82 -16.46 1.92
C GLY A 216 -8.23 -16.61 1.34
N ASN A 217 -8.64 -15.73 0.41
CA ASN A 217 -10.03 -15.57 -0.05
C ASN A 217 -10.99 -15.12 1.08
N GLY A 218 -10.44 -14.43 2.08
CA GLY A 218 -11.20 -13.94 3.22
C GLY A 218 -11.84 -12.57 2.93
N ASN A 219 -13.12 -12.42 3.25
CA ASN A 219 -13.72 -11.10 3.37
C ASN A 219 -13.26 -10.45 4.68
N ILE A 220 -12.16 -9.69 4.65
CA ILE A 220 -11.60 -9.06 5.86
C ILE A 220 -12.58 -8.15 6.60
N GLN A 221 -13.64 -7.67 5.95
CA GLN A 221 -14.64 -6.83 6.62
C GLN A 221 -15.46 -7.62 7.64
N SER A 222 -15.58 -8.95 7.49
CA SER A 222 -16.23 -9.82 8.49
C SER A 222 -15.41 -9.98 9.76
N PHE A 223 -14.11 -9.62 9.74
CA PHE A 223 -13.26 -9.64 10.92
C PHE A 223 -13.65 -8.57 11.93
N TYR A 224 -14.43 -7.56 11.51
CA TYR A 224 -14.82 -6.42 12.33
C TYR A 224 -16.30 -6.47 12.65
N ASN A 225 -16.65 -6.36 13.93
CA ASN A 225 -17.97 -5.98 14.35
C ASN A 225 -18.03 -4.44 14.46
N LYS A 226 -18.59 -3.79 13.43
CA LYS A 226 -18.65 -2.32 13.34
C LYS A 226 -19.56 -1.70 14.40
N GLN A 227 -20.51 -2.45 14.97
CA GLN A 227 -21.40 -1.98 16.01
C GLN A 227 -20.71 -1.93 17.38
N THR A 228 -19.90 -2.94 17.69
CA THR A 228 -19.20 -3.06 18.98
C THR A 228 -17.74 -2.61 18.92
N TYR A 229 -17.21 -2.27 17.74
CA TYR A 229 -15.79 -1.97 17.52
C TYR A 229 -14.88 -3.08 18.08
N THR A 230 -15.20 -4.33 17.77
CA THR A 230 -14.40 -5.49 18.18
C THR A 230 -13.98 -6.34 17.00
N LEU A 231 -12.90 -7.11 17.19
CA LEU A 231 -12.41 -8.08 16.20
C LEU A 231 -12.98 -9.47 16.49
N ASN A 232 -13.43 -10.15 15.44
CA ASN A 232 -13.87 -11.54 15.51
C ASN A 232 -12.68 -12.50 15.32
N LYS A 233 -12.03 -12.84 16.44
CA LYS A 233 -10.82 -13.68 16.46
C LYS A 233 -11.02 -15.06 15.84
N ASN A 234 -12.21 -15.64 15.98
CA ASN A 234 -12.51 -16.96 15.43
C ASN A 234 -12.44 -16.92 13.90
N ILE A 235 -13.09 -15.93 13.28
CA ILE A 235 -13.06 -15.75 11.81
C ILE A 235 -11.64 -15.47 11.31
N ILE A 236 -10.85 -14.67 12.05
CA ILE A 236 -9.45 -14.41 11.69
C ILE A 236 -8.63 -15.71 11.73
N ASN A 237 -8.78 -16.52 12.78
CA ASN A 237 -8.06 -17.79 12.91
C ASN A 237 -8.45 -18.78 11.81
N GLU A 238 -9.74 -18.90 11.48
CA GLU A 238 -10.23 -19.72 10.37
C GLU A 238 -9.63 -19.26 9.03
N ALA A 239 -9.59 -17.94 8.78
CA ALA A 239 -8.97 -17.38 7.58
C ALA A 239 -7.45 -17.64 7.51
N VAL A 240 -6.75 -17.60 8.64
CA VAL A 240 -5.32 -17.97 8.73
C VAL A 240 -5.13 -19.46 8.44
N ASP A 241 -6.01 -20.32 8.95
CA ASP A 241 -5.97 -21.76 8.70
C ASP A 241 -6.19 -22.07 7.21
N GLU A 242 -7.21 -21.47 6.59
CA GLU A 242 -7.49 -21.60 5.16
C GLU A 242 -6.31 -21.06 4.30
N PHE A 243 -5.76 -19.91 4.67
CA PHE A 243 -4.57 -19.36 4.01
C PHE A 243 -3.40 -20.35 4.04
N GLY A 244 -3.21 -21.04 5.17
CA GLY A 244 -2.13 -22.02 5.33
C GLY A 244 -2.30 -23.29 4.52
N VAL A 245 -3.54 -23.73 4.27
CA VAL A 245 -3.82 -24.85 3.35
C VAL A 245 -3.36 -24.50 1.93
N LYS A 246 -3.57 -23.26 1.49
CA LYS A 246 -3.24 -22.81 0.13
C LYS A 246 -1.77 -22.44 -0.05
N ASN A 247 -1.15 -21.84 0.96
CA ASN A 247 0.16 -21.20 0.84
C ASN A 247 1.27 -21.88 1.68
N GLY A 248 0.94 -22.95 2.40
CA GLY A 248 1.88 -23.71 3.22
C GLY A 248 1.98 -23.23 4.67
N TYR A 249 2.41 -24.15 5.53
CA TYR A 249 2.45 -23.95 6.98
C TYR A 249 3.46 -22.90 7.45
N VAL A 250 4.58 -22.77 6.76
CA VAL A 250 5.62 -21.78 7.14
C VAL A 250 5.11 -20.36 6.96
N LEU A 251 4.51 -20.05 5.80
CA LEU A 251 3.97 -18.71 5.54
C LEU A 251 2.76 -18.42 6.45
N LYS A 252 1.90 -19.42 6.69
CA LYS A 252 0.82 -19.34 7.69
C LYS A 252 1.31 -18.84 9.05
N ASN A 253 2.41 -19.41 9.56
CA ASN A 253 2.94 -19.04 10.87
C ASN A 253 3.45 -17.60 10.90
N VAL A 254 4.07 -17.12 9.81
CA VAL A 254 4.47 -15.71 9.71
C VAL A 254 3.25 -14.80 9.72
N ILE A 255 2.21 -15.09 8.94
CA ILE A 255 0.96 -14.31 8.95
C ILE A 255 0.29 -14.32 10.33
N LYS A 256 0.29 -15.47 11.02
CA LYS A 256 -0.23 -15.59 12.39
C LYS A 256 0.52 -14.67 13.37
N LEU A 257 1.83 -14.52 13.23
CA LEU A 257 2.64 -13.62 14.04
C LEU A 257 2.37 -12.13 13.72
N MET A 258 2.08 -11.80 12.46
CA MET A 258 1.72 -10.43 12.06
C MET A 258 0.37 -10.00 12.64
N LEU A 259 -0.56 -10.95 12.80
CA LEU A 259 -1.93 -10.72 13.27
C LEU A 259 -2.11 -10.88 14.79
N GLN A 260 -1.04 -10.77 15.58
CA GLN A 260 -1.14 -10.77 17.04
C GLN A 260 -1.90 -9.54 17.55
N GLU A 261 -2.70 -9.71 18.60
CA GLU A 261 -3.49 -8.62 19.18
C GLU A 261 -2.59 -7.58 19.85
N ASP A 262 -1.65 -8.03 20.68
CA ASP A 262 -0.62 -7.18 21.28
C ASP A 262 0.41 -6.72 20.23
N PRO A 263 0.57 -5.40 20.00
CA PRO A 263 1.54 -4.86 19.04
C PRO A 263 2.99 -5.28 19.32
N ASN A 264 3.36 -5.51 20.59
CA ASN A 264 4.73 -5.88 20.95
C ASN A 264 5.07 -7.33 20.59
N SER A 265 4.05 -8.18 20.50
CA SER A 265 4.16 -9.57 20.08
C SER A 265 4.28 -9.74 18.56
N ARG A 266 4.00 -8.67 17.78
CA ARG A 266 4.19 -8.69 16.32
C ARG A 266 5.66 -8.52 15.97
N PRO A 267 6.16 -9.12 14.88
CA PRO A 267 7.52 -8.88 14.41
C PRO A 267 7.72 -7.42 13.97
N THR A 268 8.96 -6.97 13.91
CA THR A 268 9.34 -5.71 13.25
C THR A 268 9.33 -5.88 11.73
N MET A 269 9.26 -4.78 10.99
CA MET A 269 9.31 -4.80 9.53
C MET A 269 10.67 -5.33 9.03
N GLY A 270 11.75 -5.06 9.78
CA GLY A 270 13.08 -5.60 9.51
C GLY A 270 13.16 -7.13 9.64
N GLU A 271 12.54 -7.69 10.67
CA GLU A 271 12.44 -9.14 10.86
C GLU A 271 11.60 -9.78 9.75
N LEU A 272 10.45 -9.19 9.41
CA LEU A 272 9.60 -9.68 8.31
C LEU A 272 10.31 -9.68 6.96
N SER A 273 10.98 -8.58 6.61
CA SER A 273 11.75 -8.47 5.38
C SER A 273 12.83 -9.55 5.29
N THR A 274 13.49 -9.85 6.41
CA THR A 274 14.48 -10.92 6.49
C THR A 274 13.84 -12.29 6.29
N SER A 275 12.73 -12.57 6.99
CA SER A 275 12.01 -13.84 6.87
C SER A 275 11.46 -14.08 5.47
N PHE A 276 10.79 -13.11 4.86
CA PHE A 276 10.25 -13.26 3.50
C PHE A 276 11.34 -13.41 2.45
N SER A 277 12.46 -12.70 2.59
CA SER A 277 13.61 -12.87 1.69
C SER A 277 14.18 -14.29 1.76
N GLN A 278 14.39 -14.82 2.97
CA GLN A 278 14.87 -16.19 3.16
C GLN A 278 13.92 -17.23 2.56
N LEU A 279 12.61 -17.08 2.79
CA LEU A 279 11.62 -17.99 2.22
C LEU A 279 11.59 -17.91 0.69
N TYR A 280 11.75 -16.71 0.13
CA TYR A 280 11.76 -16.51 -1.31
C TYR A 280 13.01 -17.12 -1.96
N ASP A 281 14.18 -16.96 -1.34
CA ASP A 281 15.42 -17.58 -1.80
C ASP A 281 15.33 -19.11 -1.81
N ILE A 282 14.68 -19.69 -0.79
CA ILE A 282 14.44 -21.13 -0.74
C ILE A 282 13.47 -21.56 -1.85
N GLN A 283 12.41 -20.79 -2.09
CA GLN A 283 11.47 -21.04 -3.19
C GLN A 283 12.17 -21.02 -4.56
N ILE A 284 13.13 -20.12 -4.79
CA ILE A 284 13.92 -20.07 -6.03
C ILE A 284 14.78 -21.33 -6.16
N LYS A 285 15.52 -21.71 -5.13
CA LYS A 285 16.40 -22.90 -5.14
C LYS A 285 15.65 -24.19 -5.45
N ILE A 286 14.46 -24.37 -4.86
CA ILE A 286 13.63 -25.57 -5.13
C ILE A 286 13.21 -25.63 -6.60
N LYS A 287 12.87 -24.49 -7.21
CA LYS A 287 12.51 -24.42 -8.64
C LYS A 287 13.69 -24.72 -9.58
N GLU A 288 14.91 -24.38 -9.17
CA GLU A 288 16.12 -24.65 -9.96
C GLU A 288 16.59 -26.11 -9.84
N GLU A 289 16.36 -26.74 -8.68
CA GLU A 289 16.72 -28.13 -8.40
C GLU A 289 15.73 -29.15 -8.98
N GLU A 290 14.54 -28.73 -9.45
CA GLU A 290 13.60 -29.63 -10.14
C GLU A 290 14.33 -30.30 -11.33
N PRO A 291 14.64 -31.60 -11.22
CA PRO A 291 15.53 -32.24 -12.17
C PRO A 291 14.87 -32.21 -13.54
N LYS A 292 15.61 -31.74 -14.57
CA LYS A 292 15.24 -31.86 -16.00
C LYS A 292 15.14 -33.32 -16.49
N ALA A 293 14.96 -34.26 -15.58
CA ALA A 293 14.91 -35.69 -15.79
C ALA A 293 13.57 -36.08 -16.42
N LEU A 294 13.49 -36.03 -17.77
CA LEU A 294 12.72 -36.95 -18.65
C LEU A 294 12.61 -36.47 -20.11
N GLN A 295 13.65 -35.83 -20.68
CA GLN A 295 13.72 -35.62 -22.15
C GLN A 295 14.53 -36.70 -22.91
N ASN A 296 14.94 -37.78 -22.23
CA ASN A 296 15.62 -38.92 -22.87
C ASN A 296 14.78 -40.20 -22.89
N THR A 297 13.44 -40.09 -22.92
CA THR A 297 12.60 -41.20 -23.36
C THR A 297 12.72 -41.33 -24.87
N GLN A 298 13.46 -42.33 -25.32
CA GLN A 298 13.44 -42.78 -26.71
C GLN A 298 11.98 -42.99 -27.17
N PRO A 299 11.65 -42.70 -28.44
CA PRO A 299 10.33 -43.02 -28.98
C PRO A 299 10.12 -44.54 -28.91
N VAL A 300 9.37 -45.00 -27.92
CA VAL A 300 8.87 -46.37 -27.90
C VAL A 300 7.85 -46.45 -29.03
N THR A 301 8.18 -47.28 -30.01
CA THR A 301 7.38 -47.59 -31.18
C THR A 301 5.94 -47.91 -30.78
N GLN A 302 5.00 -47.13 -31.30
CA GLN A 302 3.56 -47.38 -31.18
C GLN A 302 3.19 -48.66 -31.93
N GLN A 303 3.30 -49.81 -31.28
CA GLN A 303 2.63 -51.03 -31.71
C GLN A 303 2.33 -51.87 -30.46
N GLN A 304 1.04 -52.17 -30.26
CA GLN A 304 0.47 -53.04 -29.22
C GLN A 304 0.10 -52.41 -27.87
N VAL A 305 -0.89 -51.51 -27.85
CA VAL A 305 -1.90 -51.49 -26.78
C VAL A 305 -3.27 -51.14 -27.38
N VAL A 306 -3.84 -52.09 -28.11
CA VAL A 306 -5.30 -52.24 -28.21
C VAL A 306 -5.60 -53.49 -27.39
N THR A 307 -6.73 -53.48 -26.68
CA THR A 307 -7.27 -54.57 -25.82
C THR A 307 -6.97 -54.38 -24.33
N LEU A 308 -7.77 -53.56 -23.65
CA LEU A 308 -8.33 -53.83 -22.30
C LEU A 308 -9.12 -52.61 -21.79
N CYS A 309 -10.21 -52.26 -22.49
CA CYS A 309 -11.26 -51.40 -21.96
C CYS A 309 -12.61 -51.96 -22.41
N GLU A 310 -12.94 -53.15 -21.95
CA GLU A 310 -14.30 -53.69 -22.00
C GLU A 310 -14.34 -54.89 -21.04
N LEU A 311 -15.09 -54.72 -19.94
CA LEU A 311 -15.70 -55.70 -19.04
C LEU A 311 -15.66 -55.16 -17.61
N ASN A 312 -16.75 -54.50 -17.20
CA ASN A 312 -17.54 -54.88 -16.02
C ASN A 312 -18.54 -53.76 -15.69
N GLN A 313 -19.74 -53.90 -16.25
CA GLN A 313 -20.97 -53.51 -15.57
C GLN A 313 -21.60 -54.79 -14.99
N GLU A 314 -21.90 -54.76 -13.70
CA GLU A 314 -23.13 -55.25 -13.04
C GLU A 314 -22.91 -55.89 -11.64
N GLU A 315 -23.70 -55.34 -10.71
CA GLU A 315 -24.34 -55.90 -9.52
C GLU A 315 -23.62 -56.10 -8.14
N VAL A 316 -24.08 -55.26 -7.19
CA VAL A 316 -24.77 -55.60 -5.93
C VAL A 316 -23.99 -56.03 -4.65
N HIS A 317 -24.26 -55.23 -3.60
CA HIS A 317 -24.32 -55.45 -2.14
C HIS A 317 -23.10 -55.69 -1.22
N GLN A 318 -23.11 -54.85 -0.18
CA GLN A 318 -22.90 -55.07 1.27
C GLN A 318 -21.51 -55.41 1.84
N ASP A 319 -21.21 -54.61 2.87
CA ASP A 319 -20.39 -54.85 4.05
C ASP A 319 -18.86 -54.71 4.02
N LEU A 320 -18.39 -54.17 5.16
CA LEU A 320 -17.03 -54.09 5.71
C LEU A 320 -16.15 -52.91 5.25
N VAL A 321 -16.31 -51.78 5.93
CA VAL A 321 -15.21 -50.83 6.15
C VAL A 321 -14.85 -50.85 7.64
N GLN A 322 -13.87 -51.68 7.97
CA GLN A 322 -13.16 -51.68 9.24
C GLN A 322 -11.95 -50.75 9.08
N ILE A 323 -12.13 -49.45 9.35
CA ILE A 323 -11.02 -48.50 9.41
C ILE A 323 -10.39 -48.58 10.80
N HIS A 324 -9.13 -49.02 10.86
CA HIS A 324 -8.24 -48.78 11.97
C HIS A 324 -8.08 -47.27 12.18
N LYS A 325 -8.69 -46.77 13.26
CA LYS A 325 -8.29 -45.52 13.92
C LYS A 325 -7.35 -45.91 15.06
N GLU A 326 -6.06 -45.76 14.84
CA GLU A 326 -5.13 -45.65 15.96
C GLU A 326 -5.28 -44.26 16.59
N SER A 327 -5.50 -44.32 17.89
CA SER A 327 -5.79 -43.25 18.83
C SER A 327 -4.57 -42.41 19.17
N PHE A 328 -4.66 -41.09 19.04
CA PHE A 328 -3.90 -40.16 19.88
C PHE A 328 -4.82 -39.65 20.99
N GLN A 329 -4.67 -40.24 22.19
CA GLN A 329 -5.22 -39.69 23.42
C GLN A 329 -4.32 -38.54 23.88
N TYR A 330 -4.86 -37.32 23.93
CA TYR A 330 -4.31 -36.25 24.77
C TYR A 330 -4.82 -36.45 26.19
N GLN A 331 -3.90 -36.55 27.15
CA GLN A 331 -4.20 -36.50 28.57
C GLN A 331 -4.41 -35.04 28.99
N ASP A 332 -5.65 -34.71 29.36
CA ASP A 332 -5.97 -33.54 30.15
C ASP A 332 -5.44 -33.71 31.58
N LEU A 333 -4.58 -32.80 32.02
CA LEU A 333 -4.24 -32.61 33.43
C LEU A 333 -5.04 -31.42 33.96
N ASN A 334 -6.14 -31.75 34.63
CA ASN A 334 -6.87 -30.85 35.50
C ASN A 334 -7.15 -31.58 36.82
N ASN A 335 -6.56 -31.11 37.92
CA ASN A 335 -7.03 -31.33 39.29
C ASN A 335 -6.21 -30.41 40.22
N SER A 336 -6.83 -29.33 40.74
CA SER A 336 -7.46 -29.19 42.08
C SER A 336 -6.42 -28.75 43.14
N ASN A 337 -6.68 -27.92 44.18
CA ASN A 337 -7.90 -27.47 44.84
C ASN A 337 -7.59 -26.23 45.74
N GLU A 338 -8.60 -25.38 45.94
CA GLU A 338 -9.02 -24.62 47.15
C GLU A 338 -8.07 -24.21 48.32
N ASN A 339 -8.09 -22.89 48.60
CA ASN A 339 -8.23 -22.17 49.89
C ASN A 339 -7.37 -22.47 51.14
N PHE A 340 -6.60 -21.46 51.61
CA PHE A 340 -6.51 -21.07 53.04
C PHE A 340 -5.98 -19.62 53.22
N LYS A 341 -6.62 -18.85 54.12
CA LYS A 341 -6.22 -17.51 54.61
C LYS A 341 -5.47 -17.67 55.95
N GLN A 342 -4.33 -17.00 56.15
CA GLN A 342 -4.04 -16.05 57.27
C GLN A 342 -2.56 -15.65 57.36
N GLN A 343 -2.37 -14.45 57.94
CA GLN A 343 -1.18 -13.63 58.18
C GLN A 343 0.08 -14.33 58.74
N PHE A 344 1.28 -13.88 58.33
CA PHE A 344 2.25 -13.18 59.19
C PHE A 344 3.45 -12.62 58.40
N GLU A 345 4.12 -11.66 59.02
CA GLU A 345 5.17 -10.74 58.56
C GLU A 345 6.57 -11.34 58.28
N GLU A 346 7.34 -10.52 57.55
CA GLU A 346 8.78 -10.24 57.61
C GLU A 346 9.85 -11.12 56.92
N SER A 347 10.50 -10.44 55.96
CA SER A 347 11.95 -10.34 55.72
C SER A 347 12.60 -11.09 54.54
N PRO A 348 13.62 -10.47 53.88
CA PRO A 348 13.95 -10.73 52.48
C PRO A 348 15.13 -11.70 52.33
N LYS A 349 15.05 -12.61 51.36
CA LYS A 349 16.20 -13.39 50.90
C LYS A 349 16.40 -13.25 49.39
N LYS A 350 17.68 -13.01 49.07
CA LYS A 350 18.31 -12.83 47.76
C LYS A 350 17.83 -13.87 46.74
N VAL A 351 17.41 -13.40 45.57
CA VAL A 351 17.23 -14.23 44.38
C VAL A 351 18.49 -14.15 43.53
N GLU A 352 19.06 -15.32 43.34
CA GLU A 352 20.22 -15.65 42.52
C GLU A 352 19.81 -15.65 41.03
N LYS A 353 20.57 -14.93 40.19
CA LYS A 353 20.35 -14.89 38.74
C LYS A 353 20.81 -16.22 38.13
N GLN A 354 19.89 -17.03 37.62
CA GLN A 354 20.20 -18.06 36.64
C GLN A 354 20.16 -17.46 35.23
N ASN A 355 21.33 -17.44 34.59
CA ASN A 355 21.49 -17.20 33.16
C ASN A 355 21.10 -18.48 32.41
N CYS A 356 20.06 -18.42 31.57
CA CYS A 356 19.85 -19.38 30.49
C CYS A 356 20.41 -18.77 29.20
N GLU A 357 21.58 -19.25 28.77
CA GLU A 357 22.10 -19.00 27.42
C GLU A 357 21.33 -19.85 26.41
N ILE A 358 20.52 -19.19 25.57
CA ILE A 358 19.86 -19.83 24.42
C ILE A 358 20.84 -19.78 23.25
N HIS A 359 21.24 -20.96 22.77
CA HIS A 359 22.21 -21.13 21.70
C HIS A 359 21.53 -21.03 20.31
N PRO A 360 21.82 -20.02 19.46
CA PRO A 360 21.05 -19.73 18.24
C PRO A 360 21.35 -20.64 17.02
N GLN A 361 22.08 -21.75 17.19
CA GLN A 361 22.47 -22.62 16.07
C GLN A 361 21.52 -23.81 15.81
N SER A 362 20.60 -24.12 16.73
CA SER A 362 19.66 -25.26 16.59
C SER A 362 18.45 -25.00 15.69
N VAL A 363 18.18 -23.75 15.29
CA VAL A 363 16.97 -23.38 14.52
C VAL A 363 17.17 -23.54 13.00
N LYS A 364 18.41 -23.48 12.50
CA LYS A 364 18.69 -23.49 11.05
C LYS A 364 18.51 -24.88 10.39
N SER A 365 18.75 -25.97 11.11
CA SER A 365 18.64 -27.33 10.58
C SER A 365 17.19 -27.83 10.53
N SER A 366 16.39 -27.55 11.57
CA SER A 366 14.98 -27.95 11.65
C SER A 366 14.11 -27.27 10.58
N VAL A 367 14.36 -25.99 10.29
CA VAL A 367 13.63 -25.26 9.23
C VAL A 367 13.93 -25.81 7.84
N SER A 368 15.16 -26.28 7.59
CA SER A 368 15.58 -26.74 6.26
C SER A 368 14.95 -28.08 5.85
N GLN A 369 14.70 -28.99 6.80
CA GLN A 369 14.08 -30.29 6.52
C GLN A 369 12.56 -30.18 6.34
N SER A 370 11.86 -29.42 7.19
CA SER A 370 10.40 -29.21 7.05
C SER A 370 10.01 -28.48 5.77
N ILE A 371 10.93 -27.73 5.15
CA ILE A 371 10.66 -27.05 3.88
C ILE A 371 10.74 -27.99 2.68
N LYS A 372 11.63 -28.99 2.68
CA LYS A 372 11.78 -29.91 1.53
C LYS A 372 10.58 -30.85 1.32
N GLU A 373 9.91 -31.28 2.39
CA GLU A 373 8.75 -32.19 2.28
C GLU A 373 7.46 -31.47 1.88
N TYR A 374 7.36 -30.14 2.06
CA TYR A 374 6.10 -29.40 1.89
C TYR A 374 5.90 -28.75 0.50
N TYR A 375 6.96 -28.53 -0.28
CA TYR A 375 6.84 -27.94 -1.63
C TYR A 375 6.51 -28.96 -2.74
N VAL A 376 6.33 -30.24 -2.39
CA VAL A 376 6.03 -31.32 -3.35
C VAL A 376 4.53 -31.47 -3.67
N THR A 377 3.62 -30.84 -2.91
CA THR A 377 2.15 -31.08 -3.04
C THR A 377 1.33 -29.99 -3.73
N GLY A 378 1.94 -29.08 -4.50
CA GLY A 378 1.17 -28.16 -5.34
C GLY A 378 2.03 -27.47 -6.38
N SER A 379 2.11 -28.05 -7.59
CA SER A 379 2.94 -27.55 -8.68
C SER A 379 2.50 -26.15 -9.13
N ILE A 380 3.20 -25.14 -8.59
CA ILE A 380 3.18 -23.74 -9.01
C ILE A 380 3.67 -23.59 -10.47
N ALA A 381 4.43 -24.57 -11.00
CA ALA A 381 4.92 -24.57 -12.37
C ALA A 381 3.78 -24.55 -13.42
N ALA A 382 2.60 -25.09 -13.09
CA ALA A 382 1.42 -25.04 -13.97
C ALA A 382 0.76 -23.64 -14.06
N GLN A 383 0.98 -22.76 -13.08
CA GLN A 383 0.27 -21.46 -13.00
C GLN A 383 1.01 -20.32 -13.70
N PHE A 384 2.31 -20.44 -13.97
CA PHE A 384 3.10 -19.37 -14.60
C PHE A 384 3.17 -19.41 -16.13
N GLY A 385 2.77 -20.52 -16.75
CA GLY A 385 2.68 -20.62 -18.21
C GLY A 385 1.59 -19.76 -18.86
N GLN A 386 0.63 -19.24 -18.08
CA GLN A 386 -0.58 -18.60 -18.64
C GLN A 386 -0.49 -17.08 -18.82
N LEU A 387 0.45 -16.36 -18.18
CA LEU A 387 0.57 -14.91 -18.36
C LEU A 387 1.19 -14.52 -19.71
N ASN A 388 2.15 -15.30 -20.24
CA ASN A 388 2.67 -15.12 -21.60
C ASN A 388 1.72 -15.58 -22.72
N LEU A 389 0.63 -16.29 -22.37
CA LEU A 389 -0.38 -16.78 -23.33
C LEU A 389 -1.56 -15.81 -23.52
N LEU A 390 -1.76 -14.86 -22.60
CA LEU A 390 -2.81 -13.85 -22.72
C LEU A 390 -2.44 -12.68 -23.65
N GLU A 391 -1.14 -12.41 -23.84
CA GLU A 391 -0.68 -11.37 -24.77
C GLU A 391 -0.61 -11.86 -26.24
N ASN A 392 -0.57 -13.17 -26.47
CA ASN A 392 -0.41 -13.75 -27.82
C ASN A 392 -1.71 -14.23 -28.48
N ASN A 393 -2.88 -14.04 -27.86
CA ASN A 393 -4.17 -14.50 -28.40
C ASN A 393 -5.19 -13.37 -28.67
N ALA A 394 -4.75 -12.11 -28.73
CA ALA A 394 -5.60 -10.99 -29.13
C ALA A 394 -5.55 -10.71 -30.65
N GLU A 395 -5.76 -11.74 -31.48
CA GLU A 395 -6.15 -11.56 -32.88
C GLU A 395 -7.61 -11.98 -33.05
N HIS A 396 -8.53 -11.02 -32.92
CA HIS A 396 -9.77 -11.02 -33.70
C HIS A 396 -10.36 -9.61 -33.80
N GLN A 397 -10.08 -9.01 -34.96
CA GLN A 397 -11.00 -8.28 -35.84
C GLN A 397 -11.90 -7.19 -35.24
N SER A 398 -11.47 -5.97 -35.55
CA SER A 398 -12.31 -4.86 -36.01
C SER A 398 -13.45 -5.30 -36.94
N ILE A 399 -14.68 -4.88 -36.64
CA ILE A 399 -15.69 -4.34 -37.58
C ILE A 399 -16.69 -3.55 -36.72
N GLY A 400 -16.81 -2.25 -37.01
CA GLY A 400 -17.68 -1.34 -36.26
C GLY A 400 -17.54 0.10 -36.72
N THR A 401 -17.56 0.32 -38.03
CA THR A 401 -17.72 1.64 -38.66
C THR A 401 -19.07 2.25 -38.27
N ALA A 402 -19.07 3.26 -37.41
CA ALA A 402 -20.17 4.20 -37.29
C ALA A 402 -19.92 5.35 -38.27
N GLN A 403 -20.74 5.39 -39.32
CA GLN A 403 -20.89 6.51 -40.23
C GLN A 403 -21.48 7.70 -39.45
N PHE A 404 -20.79 8.84 -39.46
CA PHE A 404 -21.41 10.13 -39.19
C PHE A 404 -21.55 10.86 -40.52
N GLU A 405 -22.80 11.16 -40.86
CA GLU A 405 -23.21 11.88 -42.06
C GLU A 405 -22.66 13.30 -42.05
N ASN A 406 -22.02 13.64 -43.17
CA ASN A 406 -21.72 15.00 -43.59
C ASN A 406 -23.02 15.70 -43.98
N HIS A 407 -23.33 16.83 -43.34
CA HIS A 407 -24.14 17.88 -43.96
C HIS A 407 -23.30 19.14 -44.09
N ASN A 408 -22.90 19.41 -45.34
CA ASN A 408 -22.49 20.73 -45.83
C ASN A 408 -23.72 21.64 -45.90
N SER A 409 -23.58 22.90 -45.52
CA SER A 409 -23.83 24.04 -46.43
C SER A 409 -23.52 25.40 -45.78
N LEU A 410 -22.74 26.20 -46.53
CA LEU A 410 -22.73 27.68 -46.69
C LEU A 410 -22.78 28.56 -45.43
N ASP A 411 -21.89 29.54 -45.22
CA ASP A 411 -21.55 30.61 -46.16
C ASP A 411 -20.09 31.07 -46.07
N GLN A 412 -19.59 31.50 -47.24
CA GLN A 412 -18.38 32.28 -47.41
C GLN A 412 -18.62 33.70 -46.87
N ASP A 413 -17.62 34.27 -46.20
CA ASP A 413 -17.27 35.64 -46.56
C ASP A 413 -15.80 35.96 -46.34
N VAL A 414 -15.30 36.69 -47.33
CA VAL A 414 -13.93 37.08 -47.64
C VAL A 414 -13.50 38.22 -46.72
N LEU A 415 -12.23 38.24 -46.28
CA LEU A 415 -11.39 39.44 -46.33
C LEU A 415 -9.93 39.09 -46.00
N LYS A 416 -9.10 39.21 -47.05
CA LYS A 416 -7.66 39.46 -46.98
C LYS A 416 -7.44 40.84 -46.35
N GLU A 417 -6.40 41.02 -45.54
CA GLU A 417 -5.42 42.12 -45.63
C GLU A 417 -4.34 41.97 -44.55
N LYS A 418 -3.09 41.80 -44.97
CA LYS A 418 -1.98 42.77 -44.97
C LYS A 418 -1.14 42.80 -43.70
N SER A 419 0.03 42.21 -43.87
CA SER A 419 1.28 42.50 -43.18
C SER A 419 1.62 43.99 -43.23
N GLN A 420 1.95 44.58 -42.09
CA GLN A 420 2.79 45.78 -42.03
C GLN A 420 3.81 45.68 -40.90
N ASN A 421 5.07 45.75 -41.31
CA ASN A 421 6.23 46.17 -40.55
C ASN A 421 5.99 47.54 -39.91
N LEU A 422 6.51 47.73 -38.70
CA LEU A 422 6.97 49.04 -38.23
C LEU A 422 8.10 48.86 -37.21
N GLN A 423 9.31 49.15 -37.67
CA GLN A 423 10.41 49.63 -36.81
C GLN A 423 10.11 51.08 -36.42
N THR A 424 10.40 51.47 -35.17
CA THR A 424 11.06 52.75 -34.84
C THR A 424 11.63 52.73 -33.42
N ASN A 425 12.97 52.79 -33.36
CA ASN A 425 13.79 53.76 -32.63
C ASN A 425 13.49 54.18 -31.16
N SER A 426 14.50 53.86 -30.33
CA SER A 426 15.24 54.73 -29.40
C SER A 426 14.49 55.66 -28.42
N ASN A 427 14.74 55.49 -27.11
CA ASN A 427 15.57 56.46 -26.37
C ASN A 427 15.88 56.04 -24.91
N LYS A 428 17.18 56.13 -24.59
CA LYS A 428 17.81 56.75 -23.41
C LYS A 428 17.32 56.42 -21.98
N SER A 429 18.28 55.82 -21.25
CA SER A 429 18.79 56.19 -19.91
C SER A 429 17.80 56.44 -18.78
N ASN A 430 17.91 55.64 -17.72
CA ASN A 430 18.30 56.20 -16.43
C ASN A 430 18.93 55.15 -15.51
N GLU A 431 20.17 55.47 -15.17
CA GLU A 431 21.05 54.85 -14.21
C GLU A 431 20.57 55.22 -12.80
N SER A 432 20.35 54.25 -11.92
CA SER A 432 20.23 54.54 -10.48
C SER A 432 20.99 53.52 -9.65
N THR A 433 22.12 54.00 -9.16
CA THR A 433 23.04 53.40 -8.20
C THR A 433 22.38 53.14 -6.86
N LEU A 434 22.29 51.88 -6.43
CA LEU A 434 22.00 51.51 -5.04
C LEU A 434 23.30 51.27 -4.27
N LYS A 435 23.57 52.18 -3.32
CA LYS A 435 24.68 52.16 -2.38
C LYS A 435 24.57 50.97 -1.42
N LYS A 436 25.58 50.08 -1.43
CA LYS A 436 25.83 49.11 -0.36
C LYS A 436 26.27 49.83 0.91
N LYS A 437 25.47 49.77 1.98
CA LYS A 437 25.91 50.11 3.35
C LYS A 437 26.38 48.83 4.04
N SER A 438 27.68 48.76 4.28
CA SER A 438 28.34 47.77 5.14
C SER A 438 28.03 48.06 6.61
N VAL A 439 27.39 47.13 7.31
CA VAL A 439 27.21 47.17 8.77
C VAL A 439 28.39 46.44 9.42
N LYS A 440 29.12 47.16 10.27
CA LYS A 440 30.20 46.63 11.11
C LYS A 440 29.61 45.71 12.20
N VAL A 441 30.09 44.48 12.24
CA VAL A 441 29.88 43.53 13.34
C VAL A 441 30.81 43.95 14.49
N ASN A 442 30.22 44.25 15.65
CA ASN A 442 30.96 44.51 16.88
C ASN A 442 30.72 43.34 17.84
N ASN A 443 31.75 42.53 18.07
CA ASN A 443 31.76 41.48 19.07
C ASN A 443 31.98 42.12 20.44
N ASN A 444 31.02 41.95 21.36
CA ASN A 444 31.29 42.07 22.78
C ASN A 444 30.46 41.06 23.57
N THR A 445 31.21 40.27 24.33
CA THR A 445 30.82 39.27 25.32
C THR A 445 30.30 39.93 26.59
N SER A 446 29.13 39.48 27.09
CA SER A 446 28.84 39.53 28.53
C SER A 446 27.62 38.68 28.90
N ASN A 447 27.87 37.70 29.78
CA ASN A 447 27.01 37.09 30.80
C ASN A 447 25.53 37.54 30.86
N LYS A 448 24.60 36.60 30.71
CA LYS A 448 23.22 36.75 31.22
C LYS A 448 22.71 35.52 31.96
N LYS A 449 22.23 35.82 33.17
CA LYS A 449 21.53 34.98 34.13
C LYS A 449 20.23 34.42 33.55
N SER A 450 19.87 33.21 34.00
CA SER A 450 18.63 32.50 33.71
C SER A 450 17.39 33.29 34.16
N ILE A 451 16.54 33.66 33.20
CA ILE A 451 15.20 34.22 33.43
C ILE A 451 14.18 33.08 33.33
N SER A 452 13.52 32.79 34.45
CA SER A 452 12.36 31.90 34.53
C SER A 452 11.14 32.60 33.95
N ILE A 453 10.63 32.11 32.82
CA ILE A 453 9.38 32.58 32.21
C ILE A 453 8.25 31.68 32.70
N LYS A 454 7.38 32.22 33.55
CA LYS A 454 6.08 31.61 33.91
C LYS A 454 5.20 31.59 32.67
N ARG A 455 4.72 30.40 32.27
CA ARG A 455 3.73 30.21 31.21
C ARG A 455 2.37 30.78 31.65
N PRO A 456 1.67 31.56 30.79
CA PRO A 456 0.30 31.96 31.05
C PRO A 456 -0.66 30.77 30.87
N LYS A 457 -1.70 30.74 31.70
CA LYS A 457 -2.81 29.77 31.61
C LYS A 457 -3.61 30.06 30.35
N HIS A 458 -3.80 29.05 29.50
CA HIS A 458 -4.71 29.14 28.36
C HIS A 458 -6.15 28.96 28.84
N GLU A 459 -6.99 29.97 28.60
CA GLU A 459 -8.44 29.86 28.63
C GLU A 459 -8.91 29.02 27.44
N SER A 460 -9.80 28.07 27.72
CA SER A 460 -10.44 27.19 26.74
C SER A 460 -11.53 27.95 25.97
N ILE A 461 -11.29 28.20 24.69
CA ILE A 461 -12.32 28.70 23.76
C ILE A 461 -13.11 27.49 23.25
N GLU A 462 -14.35 27.36 23.69
CA GLU A 462 -15.33 26.42 23.12
C GLU A 462 -15.74 26.89 21.71
N THR A 463 -15.23 26.24 20.68
CA THR A 463 -15.76 26.39 19.31
C THR A 463 -16.96 25.47 19.12
N LYS A 464 -18.18 26.04 19.17
CA LYS A 464 -19.41 25.35 18.75
C LYS A 464 -19.40 25.15 17.23
N LEU A 465 -19.46 23.90 16.79
CA LEU A 465 -19.61 23.50 15.38
C LEU A 465 -20.99 23.91 14.83
N PRO A 466 -21.09 24.33 13.55
CA PRO A 466 -22.36 24.65 12.92
C PRO A 466 -23.18 23.38 12.66
N LYS A 467 -24.47 23.40 13.05
CA LYS A 467 -25.43 22.33 12.77
C LYS A 467 -25.72 22.29 11.26
N GLN A 468 -25.42 21.17 10.61
CA GLN A 468 -25.86 20.90 9.24
C GLN A 468 -27.38 20.69 9.22
N ALA A 469 -28.07 21.41 8.33
CA ALA A 469 -29.50 21.27 8.10
C ALA A 469 -29.76 20.00 7.26
N VAL A 470 -30.50 19.05 7.83
CA VAL A 470 -31.01 17.87 7.11
C VAL A 470 -32.29 18.26 6.38
N VAL A 471 -32.23 18.29 5.05
CA VAL A 471 -33.41 18.47 4.20
C VAL A 471 -34.09 17.10 4.03
N ILE A 472 -35.24 16.92 4.68
CA ILE A 472 -36.09 15.74 4.52
C ILE A 472 -37.04 15.99 3.34
N ASN A 473 -36.82 15.31 2.23
CA ASN A 473 -37.79 15.25 1.14
C ASN A 473 -38.89 14.23 1.49
N LYS A 474 -40.07 14.73 1.88
CA LYS A 474 -41.31 13.93 1.91
C LYS A 474 -41.86 13.82 0.49
N ARG A 475 -41.86 12.60 -0.06
CA ARG A 475 -42.70 12.25 -1.23
C ARG A 475 -44.17 12.28 -0.81
N ARG A 476 -45.00 12.93 -1.62
CA ARG A 476 -46.47 12.77 -1.62
C ARG A 476 -46.85 11.67 -2.60
#